data_AF-A0A0R2FI61-F1
#
_entry.id   AF-A0A0R2FI61-F1
#
_cell.length_a   1.000
_cell.length_b   1.000
_cell.length_c   1.000
_cell.angle_alpha   90.00
_cell.angle_beta   90.00
_cell.angle_gamma   90.00
#
_symmetry.space_group_name_H-M   'P 1'
#
loop_
_entity.id
_entity.type
_entity.pdbx_description
1 polymer ?
#
loop_
_entity_poly.entity_id
_entity_poly.type
_entity_poly.pdbx_seq_one_letter_code
_entity_poly.pdbx_strand_id
1 'polypeptide(L)'
;MAFDAVSVRKQKQDKQSAAIADKKTKVTAIFPVTGITEKGYLTLHAGISDYYAEVFKPKKYDLDRVTLEEADQIEAGSWEFMRQYSASVKEVFLNFPESNKTQQHYFRHLIETTRDPFRLEMLQRELLNMQYLESHYRKLSSWIWVFGDTVPELERHIESALQYSSIYGFEPTTTVEKQTMLHLMNNPGVIAHEEE
;
A
#
# COMPACT_ATOMS: atom_id res chain seq x y z
N MET A 1 1.51 -57.84 -1.68
CA MET A 1 0.95 -56.50 -1.99
C MET A 1 2.11 -55.53 -2.03
N ALA A 2 2.41 -54.91 -3.17
CA ALA A 2 3.55 -54.00 -3.29
C ALA A 2 3.18 -52.65 -2.66
N PHE A 3 3.86 -52.29 -1.57
CA PHE A 3 3.75 -50.98 -0.94
C PHE A 3 4.55 -49.97 -1.77
N ASP A 4 3.88 -49.28 -2.68
CA ASP A 4 4.51 -48.21 -3.45
C ASP A 4 4.53 -46.92 -2.61
N ALA A 5 5.64 -46.71 -1.90
CA ALA A 5 5.86 -45.56 -1.03
C ALA A 5 5.79 -44.21 -1.77
N VAL A 6 5.98 -44.20 -3.10
CA VAL A 6 5.89 -43.00 -3.94
C VAL A 6 4.42 -42.60 -4.14
N SER A 7 3.55 -43.58 -4.34
CA SER A 7 2.10 -43.36 -4.48
C SER A 7 1.45 -42.79 -3.21
N VAL A 8 1.88 -43.26 -2.03
CA VAL A 8 1.37 -42.81 -0.72
C VAL A 8 1.85 -41.39 -0.40
N ARG A 9 3.07 -41.02 -0.82
CA ARG A 9 3.58 -39.64 -0.69
C ARG A 9 2.83 -38.66 -1.60
N LYS A 10 2.55 -39.04 -2.86
CA LYS A 10 1.72 -38.23 -3.78
C LYS A 10 0.32 -38.02 -3.23
N GLN A 11 -0.37 -39.06 -2.75
CA GLN A 11 -1.69 -38.92 -2.16
C GLN A 11 -1.73 -38.02 -0.91
N LYS A 12 -0.66 -38.01 -0.09
CA LYS A 12 -0.54 -37.08 1.03
C LYS A 12 -0.29 -35.65 0.58
N GLN A 13 0.53 -35.44 -0.45
CA GLN A 13 0.75 -34.12 -1.05
C GLN A 13 -0.53 -33.58 -1.71
N ASP A 14 -1.28 -34.40 -2.43
CA ASP A 14 -2.54 -34.01 -3.09
C ASP A 14 -3.63 -33.68 -2.06
N LYS A 15 -3.71 -34.43 -0.95
CA LYS A 15 -4.62 -34.09 0.15
C LYS A 15 -4.22 -32.79 0.86
N GLN A 16 -2.92 -32.54 1.03
CA GLN A 16 -2.44 -31.29 1.60
C GLN A 16 -2.69 -30.10 0.66
N SER A 17 -2.44 -30.25 -0.65
CA SER A 17 -2.69 -29.20 -1.64
C SER A 17 -4.17 -28.88 -1.74
N ALA A 18 -5.04 -29.90 -1.72
CA ALA A 18 -6.50 -29.72 -1.69
C ALA A 18 -6.98 -29.01 -0.41
N ALA A 19 -6.42 -29.36 0.76
CA ALA A 19 -6.75 -28.69 2.02
C ALA A 19 -6.26 -27.22 2.06
N ILE A 20 -5.12 -26.93 1.45
CA ILE A 20 -4.60 -25.55 1.30
C ILE A 20 -5.49 -24.77 0.33
N ALA A 21 -5.91 -25.37 -0.78
CA ALA A 21 -6.84 -24.75 -1.73
C ALA A 21 -8.19 -24.42 -1.06
N ASP A 22 -8.79 -25.37 -0.33
CA ASP A 22 -10.05 -25.15 0.40
C ASP A 22 -9.94 -24.02 1.44
N LYS A 23 -8.83 -23.94 2.16
CA LYS A 23 -8.57 -22.82 3.08
C LYS A 23 -8.44 -21.48 2.35
N LYS A 24 -7.73 -21.43 1.22
CA LYS A 24 -7.62 -20.23 0.39
C LYS A 24 -9.00 -19.77 -0.08
N THR A 25 -9.83 -20.68 -0.58
CA THR A 25 -11.20 -20.37 -1.05
C THR A 25 -12.08 -19.79 0.07
N LYS A 26 -11.94 -20.28 1.31
CA LYS A 26 -12.68 -19.72 2.47
C LYS A 26 -12.23 -18.32 2.86
N VAL A 27 -10.93 -18.02 2.76
CA VAL A 27 -10.41 -16.67 3.00
C VAL A 27 -10.82 -15.73 1.88
N THR A 28 -10.73 -16.16 0.61
CA THR A 28 -11.09 -15.32 -0.55
C THR A 28 -12.59 -15.04 -0.66
N ALA A 29 -13.43 -15.85 -0.02
CA ALA A 29 -14.85 -15.55 0.14
C ALA A 29 -15.12 -14.32 1.03
N ILE A 30 -14.18 -13.93 1.89
CA ILE A 30 -14.30 -12.80 2.82
C ILE A 30 -13.37 -11.65 2.41
N PHE A 31 -12.15 -11.96 1.97
CA PHE A 31 -11.12 -11.01 1.58
C PHE A 31 -10.70 -11.22 0.12
N PRO A 32 -11.03 -10.28 -0.80
CA PRO A 32 -10.91 -10.54 -2.23
C PRO A 32 -9.46 -10.57 -2.74
N VAL A 33 -8.46 -10.06 -2.01
CA VAL A 33 -7.08 -10.02 -2.52
C VAL A 33 -6.43 -11.40 -2.40
N THR A 34 -6.02 -11.96 -3.54
CA THR A 34 -5.35 -13.26 -3.63
C THR A 34 -3.83 -13.17 -3.64
N GLY A 35 -3.26 -12.03 -4.05
CA GLY A 35 -1.82 -11.84 -4.13
C GLY A 35 -1.41 -10.61 -4.92
N ILE A 36 -0.14 -10.60 -5.30
CA ILE A 36 0.49 -9.53 -6.10
C ILE A 36 1.23 -10.21 -7.25
N THR A 37 1.00 -9.73 -8.48
CA THR A 37 1.69 -10.19 -9.69
C THR A 37 3.18 -9.83 -9.67
N GLU A 38 3.98 -10.42 -10.55
CA GLU A 38 5.40 -10.05 -10.73
C GLU A 38 5.60 -8.58 -11.13
N LYS A 39 4.60 -7.99 -11.80
CA LYS A 39 4.58 -6.56 -12.16
C LYS A 39 4.17 -5.63 -11.00
N GLY A 40 3.75 -6.18 -9.86
CA GLY A 40 3.33 -5.41 -8.70
C GLY A 40 1.82 -5.10 -8.61
N TYR A 41 1.02 -5.52 -9.60
CA TYR A 41 -0.45 -5.36 -9.55
C TYR A 41 -1.08 -6.32 -8.53
N LEU A 42 -2.10 -5.85 -7.82
CA LEU A 42 -2.91 -6.68 -6.94
C LEU A 42 -3.80 -7.61 -7.76
N THR A 43 -3.87 -8.88 -7.36
CA THR A 43 -4.85 -9.83 -7.89
C THR A 43 -6.01 -9.96 -6.92
N LEU A 44 -7.22 -9.83 -7.45
CA LEU A 44 -8.48 -9.86 -6.73
C LEU A 44 -9.33 -11.00 -7.27
N HIS A 45 -9.94 -11.78 -6.40
CA HIS A 45 -10.89 -12.82 -6.74
C HIS A 45 -12.24 -12.51 -6.11
N ALA A 46 -13.26 -12.32 -6.94
CA ALA A 46 -14.61 -12.06 -6.47
C ALA A 46 -15.62 -12.93 -7.23
N GLY A 47 -16.21 -13.89 -6.52
CA GLY A 47 -17.15 -14.84 -7.10
C GLY A 47 -16.46 -15.81 -8.07
N ILE A 48 -16.69 -15.62 -9.38
CA ILE A 48 -16.17 -16.49 -10.45
C ILE A 48 -15.09 -15.78 -11.27
N SER A 49 -14.91 -14.47 -11.06
CA SER A 49 -14.05 -13.63 -11.87
C SER A 49 -12.82 -13.18 -11.10
N ASP A 50 -11.70 -13.13 -11.82
CA ASP A 50 -10.48 -12.50 -11.36
C ASP A 50 -10.42 -11.06 -11.89
N TYR A 51 -9.92 -10.16 -11.05
CA TYR A 51 -9.72 -8.75 -11.36
C TYR A 51 -8.32 -8.34 -10.96
N TYR A 52 -7.83 -7.26 -11.56
CA TYR A 52 -6.53 -6.69 -11.27
C TYR A 52 -6.69 -5.25 -10.79
N ALA A 53 -5.85 -4.84 -9.86
CA ALA A 53 -5.84 -3.46 -9.40
C ALA A 53 -4.41 -2.93 -9.21
N GLU A 54 -4.25 -1.64 -9.48
CA GLU A 54 -3.08 -0.86 -9.12
C GLU A 54 -3.49 0.23 -8.13
N VAL A 55 -2.57 0.60 -7.26
CA VAL A 55 -2.83 1.52 -6.15
C VAL A 55 -1.84 2.67 -6.21
N PHE A 56 -2.36 3.88 -6.18
CA PHE A 56 -1.59 5.11 -6.19
C PHE A 56 -1.78 5.88 -4.89
N LYS A 57 -0.78 6.68 -4.51
CA LYS A 57 -0.97 7.72 -3.51
C LYS A 57 -1.34 9.02 -4.21
N PRO A 58 -2.38 9.74 -3.75
CA PRO A 58 -2.57 11.11 -4.16
C PRO A 58 -1.43 11.97 -3.64
N LYS A 59 -1.01 12.92 -4.48
CA LYS A 59 -0.03 13.91 -4.14
C LYS A 59 -0.59 14.81 -3.06
N LYS A 60 0.19 14.99 -2.00
CA LYS A 60 -0.18 15.82 -0.85
C LYS A 60 0.34 17.24 -1.07
N TYR A 61 -0.51 18.21 -0.79
CA TYR A 61 -0.17 19.62 -0.88
C TYR A 61 -0.18 20.23 0.52
N ASP A 62 0.81 21.10 0.79
CA ASP A 62 0.89 21.86 2.03
C ASP A 62 0.02 23.10 1.91
N LEU A 63 -1.14 23.09 2.58
CA LEU A 63 -2.15 24.15 2.46
C LEU A 63 -1.62 25.52 2.90
N ASP A 64 -0.61 25.58 3.77
CA ASP A 64 -0.02 26.85 4.21
C ASP A 64 0.89 27.47 3.15
N ARG A 65 1.30 26.68 2.14
CA ARG A 65 2.23 27.08 1.09
C ARG A 65 1.57 27.18 -0.28
N VAL A 66 0.37 26.63 -0.43
CA VAL A 66 -0.42 26.66 -1.67
C VAL A 66 -1.11 28.02 -1.79
N THR A 67 -0.94 28.66 -2.93
CA THR A 67 -1.68 29.88 -3.29
C THR A 67 -3.12 29.55 -3.67
N LEU A 68 -4.02 30.54 -3.62
CA LEU A 68 -5.41 30.35 -4.05
C LEU A 68 -5.54 29.90 -5.51
N GLU A 69 -4.70 30.44 -6.40
CA GLU A 69 -4.69 30.05 -7.81
C GLU A 69 -4.25 28.59 -8.00
N GLU A 70 -3.23 28.14 -7.27
CA GLU A 70 -2.81 26.73 -7.28
C GLU A 70 -3.90 25.82 -6.72
N ALA A 71 -4.61 26.25 -5.66
CA ALA A 71 -5.74 25.50 -5.11
C ALA A 71 -6.87 25.34 -6.14
N ASP A 72 -7.24 26.42 -6.83
CA ASP A 72 -8.27 26.40 -7.88
C ASP A 72 -7.86 25.46 -9.04
N GLN A 73 -6.59 25.46 -9.41
CA GLN A 73 -6.05 24.54 -10.42
C GLN A 73 -6.13 23.07 -9.95
N ILE A 74 -5.79 22.79 -8.68
CA ILE A 74 -5.90 21.46 -8.08
C ILE A 74 -7.35 20.97 -8.08
N GLU A 75 -8.28 21.82 -7.66
CA GLU A 75 -9.71 21.50 -7.69
C GLU A 75 -10.19 21.24 -9.12
N ALA A 76 -9.91 22.14 -10.06
CA ALA A 76 -10.29 21.98 -11.46
C ALA A 76 -9.74 20.67 -12.08
N GLY A 77 -8.49 20.31 -11.77
CA GLY A 77 -7.88 19.06 -12.21
C GLY A 77 -8.55 17.82 -11.62
N SER A 78 -8.93 17.87 -10.33
CA SER A 78 -9.73 16.81 -9.71
C SER A 78 -11.08 16.63 -10.40
N TRP A 79 -11.77 17.73 -10.68
CA TRP A 79 -13.05 17.71 -11.38
C TRP A 79 -12.90 17.14 -12.78
N GLU A 80 -11.84 17.52 -13.51
CA GLU A 80 -11.62 17.03 -14.86
C GLU A 80 -11.27 15.54 -14.89
N PHE A 81 -10.46 15.06 -13.94
CA PHE A 81 -10.21 13.63 -13.77
C PHE A 81 -11.52 12.85 -13.59
N MET A 82 -12.38 13.28 -12.66
CA MET A 82 -13.66 12.61 -12.39
C MET A 82 -14.63 12.67 -13.57
N ARG A 83 -14.50 13.65 -14.48
CA ARG A 83 -15.30 13.76 -15.69
C ARG A 83 -14.78 12.93 -16.85
N GLN A 84 -13.46 12.86 -17.02
CA GLN A 84 -12.82 12.23 -18.17
C GLN A 84 -12.52 10.75 -17.94
N TYR A 85 -12.21 10.35 -16.72
CA TYR A 85 -11.93 8.96 -16.37
C TYR A 85 -13.22 8.15 -16.26
N SER A 86 -13.47 7.28 -17.23
CA SER A 86 -14.72 6.52 -17.35
C SER A 86 -14.72 5.17 -16.63
N ALA A 87 -13.54 4.67 -16.26
CA ALA A 87 -13.40 3.39 -15.58
C ALA A 87 -13.63 3.52 -14.06
N SER A 88 -13.70 2.38 -13.38
CA SER A 88 -13.91 2.37 -11.93
C SER A 88 -12.65 2.82 -11.19
N VAL A 89 -12.80 3.83 -10.34
CA VAL A 89 -11.79 4.29 -9.39
C VAL A 89 -12.34 4.22 -7.97
N LYS A 90 -11.51 3.86 -7.00
CA LYS A 90 -11.89 3.87 -5.58
C LYS A 90 -10.84 4.58 -4.74
N GLU A 91 -11.26 5.59 -4.00
CA GLU A 91 -10.41 6.21 -2.99
C GLU A 91 -10.68 5.60 -1.61
N VAL A 92 -9.61 5.26 -0.90
CA VAL A 92 -9.66 4.63 0.43
C VAL A 92 -8.84 5.44 1.40
N PHE A 93 -9.46 5.87 2.50
CA PHE A 93 -8.81 6.63 3.56
C PHE A 93 -8.46 5.72 4.74
N LEU A 94 -7.20 5.71 5.13
CA LEU A 94 -6.68 4.87 6.22
C LEU A 94 -5.72 5.65 7.10
N ASN A 95 -5.73 5.31 8.38
CA ASN A 95 -4.77 5.82 9.36
C ASN A 95 -3.47 5.02 9.26
N PHE A 96 -2.48 5.57 8.56
CA PHE A 96 -1.17 4.96 8.39
C PHE A 96 -0.21 5.32 9.53
N PRO A 97 0.70 4.43 9.94
CA PRO A 97 1.82 4.80 10.79
C PRO A 97 2.67 5.89 10.12
N GLU A 98 3.24 6.78 10.92
CA GLU A 98 4.17 7.79 10.43
C GLU A 98 5.48 7.12 10.00
N SER A 99 5.86 7.23 8.73
CA SER A 99 7.17 6.77 8.26
C SER A 99 8.17 7.91 8.35
N ASN A 100 9.07 7.83 9.33
CA ASN A 100 10.12 8.84 9.57
C ASN A 100 11.54 8.24 9.63
N LYS A 101 11.74 7.05 9.02
CA LYS A 101 13.01 6.32 9.02
C LYS A 101 14.18 7.16 8.52
N THR A 102 14.00 7.91 7.44
CA THR A 102 15.04 8.79 6.88
C THR A 102 15.52 9.83 7.90
N GLN A 103 14.57 10.45 8.62
CA GLN A 103 14.90 11.41 9.68
C GLN A 103 15.59 10.72 10.85
N GLN A 104 15.13 9.53 11.27
CA GLN A 104 15.80 8.75 12.30
C GLN A 104 17.25 8.41 11.92
N HIS A 105 17.51 7.99 10.67
CA HIS A 105 18.86 7.72 10.18
C HIS A 105 19.74 8.96 10.22
N TYR A 106 19.21 10.12 9.83
CA TYR A 106 19.92 11.40 9.92
C TYR A 106 20.30 11.73 11.38
N PHE A 107 19.36 11.60 12.33
CA PHE A 107 19.65 11.84 13.74
C PHE A 107 20.66 10.85 14.31
N ARG A 108 20.60 9.56 13.96
CA ARG A 108 21.61 8.56 14.35
C ARG A 108 23.00 8.97 13.86
N HIS A 109 23.11 9.36 12.60
CA HIS A 109 24.38 9.84 12.04
C HIS A 109 24.92 11.08 12.78
N LEU A 110 24.06 12.04 13.13
CA LEU A 110 24.47 13.21 13.92
C LEU A 110 24.93 12.85 15.34
N ILE A 111 24.29 11.85 15.97
CA ILE A 111 24.67 11.36 17.30
C ILE A 111 26.06 10.72 17.25
N GLU A 112 26.34 9.90 16.22
CA GLU A 112 27.64 9.22 16.04
C GLU A 112 28.79 10.19 15.79
N THR A 113 28.51 11.34 15.17
CA THR A 113 29.53 12.31 14.74
C THR A 113 29.74 13.46 15.74
N THR A 114 28.80 13.68 16.65
CA THR A 114 28.85 14.79 17.62
C THR A 114 29.77 14.46 18.80
N ARG A 115 30.59 15.44 19.23
CA ARG A 115 31.45 15.35 20.42
C ARG A 115 30.99 16.24 21.58
N ASP A 116 29.98 17.07 21.36
CA ASP A 116 29.40 17.96 22.36
C ASP A 116 28.36 17.21 23.20
N PRO A 117 28.55 17.06 24.53
CA PRO A 117 27.64 16.33 25.40
C PRO A 117 26.21 16.90 25.44
N PHE A 118 26.05 18.22 25.42
CA PHE A 118 24.73 18.86 25.49
C PHE A 118 23.94 18.61 24.20
N ARG A 119 24.62 18.74 23.06
CA ARG A 119 24.04 18.44 21.76
C ARG A 119 23.70 16.96 21.61
N LEU A 120 24.52 16.07 22.16
CA LEU A 120 24.26 14.62 22.15
C LEU A 120 22.97 14.28 22.89
N GLU A 121 22.74 14.84 24.09
CA GLU A 121 21.50 14.63 24.84
C GLU A 121 20.27 15.11 24.07
N MET A 122 20.36 16.31 23.45
CA MET A 122 19.28 16.85 22.64
C MET A 122 18.96 15.95 21.43
N LEU A 123 19.98 15.50 20.70
CA LEU A 123 19.81 14.63 19.53
C LEU A 123 19.20 13.27 19.91
N GLN A 124 19.61 12.69 21.05
CA GLN A 124 19.03 11.45 21.56
C GLN A 124 17.55 11.61 21.91
N ARG A 125 17.19 12.74 22.53
CA ARG A 125 15.79 13.07 22.84
C ARG A 125 14.95 13.21 21.56
N GLU A 126 15.47 13.90 20.54
CA GLU A 126 14.77 14.01 19.26
C GLU A 126 14.60 12.66 18.55
N LEU A 127 15.63 11.80 18.58
CA LEU A 127 15.51 10.46 18.03
C LEU A 127 14.42 9.65 18.74
N LEU A 128 14.35 9.73 20.08
CA LEU A 128 13.31 9.07 20.87
C LEU A 128 11.91 9.61 20.55
N ASN A 129 11.77 10.93 20.37
CA ASN A 129 10.52 11.55 19.92
C ASN A 129 10.08 11.00 18.56
N MET A 130 11.01 10.86 17.60
CA MET A 130 10.70 10.32 16.26
C MET A 130 10.24 8.86 16.33
N GLN A 131 10.90 8.03 17.15
CA GLN A 131 10.50 6.64 17.38
C GLN A 131 9.14 6.53 18.07
N TYR A 132 8.84 7.44 19.00
CA TYR A 132 7.54 7.54 19.64
C TYR A 132 6.44 7.91 18.64
N LEU A 133 6.69 8.89 17.77
CA LEU A 133 5.74 9.29 16.72
C LEU A 133 5.48 8.14 15.73
N GLU A 134 6.52 7.43 15.28
CA GLU A 134 6.36 6.27 14.40
C GLU A 134 5.46 5.19 15.03
N SER A 135 5.62 4.92 16.33
CA SER A 135 4.85 3.90 17.04
C SER A 135 3.42 4.32 17.39
N HIS A 136 3.19 5.58 17.75
CA HIS A 136 1.91 6.04 18.33
C HIS A 136 1.10 6.96 17.41
N TYR A 137 1.76 7.76 16.57
CA TYR A 137 1.07 8.70 15.71
C TYR A 137 0.54 8.00 14.46
N ARG A 138 -0.66 8.38 14.07
CA ARG A 138 -1.30 7.87 12.85
C ARG A 138 -1.72 9.04 11.98
N LYS A 139 -1.32 8.98 10.72
CA LYS A 139 -1.63 9.99 9.72
C LYS A 139 -2.71 9.45 8.79
N LEU A 140 -3.83 10.17 8.71
CA LEU A 140 -4.85 9.89 7.70
C LEU A 140 -4.23 10.07 6.31
N SER A 141 -4.23 9.00 5.53
CA SER A 141 -3.71 8.96 4.16
C SER A 141 -4.76 8.34 3.25
N SER A 142 -4.93 8.89 2.06
CA SER A 142 -5.74 8.27 1.01
C SER A 142 -4.89 7.47 0.04
N TRP A 143 -5.54 6.50 -0.59
CA TRP A 143 -5.01 5.61 -1.61
C TRP A 143 -6.05 5.45 -2.70
N ILE A 144 -5.60 5.41 -3.94
CA ILE A 144 -6.48 5.43 -5.12
C ILE A 144 -6.27 4.16 -5.89
N TRP A 145 -7.35 3.42 -6.05
CA TRP A 145 -7.36 2.13 -6.70
C TRP A 145 -7.92 2.27 -8.10
N VAL A 146 -7.17 1.78 -9.06
CA VAL A 146 -7.56 1.65 -10.47
C VAL A 146 -7.69 0.17 -10.77
N PHE A 147 -8.78 -0.22 -11.44
CA PHE A 147 -9.14 -1.63 -11.68
C PHE A 147 -9.14 -1.98 -13.17
N GLY A 148 -8.99 -3.28 -13.47
CA GLY A 148 -9.25 -3.84 -14.80
C GLY A 148 -9.52 -5.35 -14.72
N ASP A 149 -10.29 -5.88 -15.66
CA ASP A 149 -10.63 -7.32 -15.66
C ASP A 149 -9.43 -8.17 -16.14
N THR A 150 -8.53 -7.55 -16.91
CA THR A 150 -7.26 -8.16 -17.35
C THR A 150 -6.10 -7.22 -17.12
N VAL A 151 -4.87 -7.76 -17.04
CA VAL A 151 -3.66 -6.93 -16.92
C VAL A 151 -3.53 -5.88 -18.05
N PRO A 152 -3.74 -6.21 -19.34
CA PRO A 152 -3.67 -5.21 -20.41
C PRO A 152 -4.75 -4.12 -20.31
N GLU A 153 -5.93 -4.46 -19.76
CA GLU A 153 -6.97 -3.47 -19.51
C GLU A 153 -6.60 -2.55 -18.35
N LEU A 154 -6.11 -3.11 -17.25
CA LEU A 154 -5.60 -2.35 -16.13
C LEU A 154 -4.49 -1.38 -16.58
N GLU A 155 -3.55 -1.83 -17.40
CA GLU A 155 -2.48 -0.99 -17.94
C GLU A 155 -3.02 0.20 -18.75
N ARG A 156 -4.03 -0.02 -19.61
CA ARG A 156 -4.72 1.08 -20.32
C ARG A 156 -5.43 2.04 -19.37
N HIS A 157 -6.06 1.51 -18.32
CA HIS A 157 -6.71 2.34 -17.31
C HIS A 157 -5.72 3.14 -16.49
N ILE A 158 -4.54 2.59 -16.18
CA ILE A 158 -3.44 3.30 -15.52
C ILE A 158 -2.94 4.43 -16.42
N GLU A 159 -2.68 4.16 -17.70
CA GLU A 159 -2.24 5.18 -18.66
C GLU A 159 -3.25 6.34 -18.76
N SER A 160 -4.53 6.01 -18.90
CA SER A 160 -5.61 7.00 -18.93
C SER A 160 -5.69 7.78 -17.61
N ALA A 161 -5.58 7.09 -16.47
CA ALA A 161 -5.62 7.72 -15.16
C ALA A 161 -4.46 8.72 -14.99
N LEU A 162 -3.23 8.32 -15.38
CA LEU A 162 -2.03 9.17 -15.31
C LEU A 162 -2.10 10.38 -16.24
N GLN A 163 -2.70 10.22 -17.43
CA GLN A 163 -2.90 11.31 -18.38
C GLN A 163 -3.80 12.41 -17.79
N TYR A 164 -4.85 12.00 -17.06
CA TYR A 164 -5.85 12.91 -16.51
C TYR A 164 -5.56 13.33 -15.06
N SER A 165 -4.58 12.71 -14.41
CA SER A 165 -4.19 13.02 -13.03
C SER A 165 -3.14 14.11 -12.89
N SER A 166 -2.86 14.90 -13.94
CA SER A 166 -1.73 15.84 -13.96
C SER A 166 -1.71 16.81 -12.76
N ILE A 167 -2.87 17.09 -12.16
CA ILE A 167 -2.98 17.92 -10.95
C ILE A 167 -3.33 17.11 -9.69
N TYR A 168 -4.05 16.00 -9.81
CA TYR A 168 -4.33 15.09 -8.69
C TYR A 168 -3.05 14.40 -8.16
N GLY A 169 -2.07 14.22 -9.06
CA GLY A 169 -0.75 13.66 -8.79
C GLY A 169 -0.82 12.24 -8.25
N PHE A 170 -0.77 11.23 -9.12
CA PHE A 170 -0.62 9.85 -8.68
C PHE A 170 0.85 9.53 -8.49
N GLU A 171 1.24 9.34 -7.23
CA GLU A 171 2.56 8.81 -6.89
C GLU A 171 2.50 7.28 -6.90
N PRO A 172 3.48 6.61 -7.55
CA PRO A 172 3.56 5.16 -7.58
C PRO A 172 3.78 4.61 -6.17
N THR A 173 3.27 3.40 -5.92
CA THR A 173 3.36 2.76 -4.61
C THR A 173 4.22 1.50 -4.67
N THR A 174 4.95 1.25 -3.58
CA THR A 174 5.79 0.04 -3.48
C THR A 174 4.97 -1.17 -3.08
N THR A 175 5.52 -2.37 -3.28
CA THR A 175 4.86 -3.61 -2.85
C THR A 175 4.68 -3.68 -1.34
N VAL A 176 5.67 -3.18 -0.57
CA VAL A 176 5.62 -3.11 0.90
C VAL A 176 4.47 -2.21 1.34
N GLU A 177 4.33 -1.05 0.71
CA GLU A 177 3.24 -0.11 1.02
C GLU A 177 1.86 -0.71 0.74
N LYS A 178 1.70 -1.41 -0.38
CA LYS A 178 0.47 -2.14 -0.71
C LYS A 178 0.15 -3.20 0.34
N GLN A 179 1.15 -3.96 0.79
CA GLN A 179 0.98 -4.97 1.84
C GLN A 179 0.56 -4.34 3.17
N THR A 180 1.22 -3.26 3.59
CA THR A 180 0.88 -2.52 4.81
C THR A 180 -0.55 -1.97 4.73
N MET A 181 -0.94 -1.40 3.58
CA MET A 181 -2.29 -0.89 3.36
C MET A 181 -3.33 -2.01 3.51
N LEU A 182 -3.13 -3.14 2.83
CA LEU A 182 -4.02 -4.30 2.91
C LEU A 182 -4.10 -4.88 4.33
N HIS A 183 -2.97 -4.92 5.05
CA HIS A 183 -2.94 -5.35 6.44
C HIS A 183 -3.79 -4.44 7.33
N LEU A 184 -3.66 -3.12 7.18
CA LEU A 184 -4.43 -2.13 7.94
C LEU A 184 -5.93 -2.17 7.59
N MET A 185 -6.28 -2.38 6.31
CA MET A 185 -7.68 -2.53 5.89
C MET A 185 -8.37 -3.73 6.55
N ASN A 186 -7.65 -4.83 6.69
CA ASN A 186 -8.19 -6.08 7.26
C ASN A 186 -8.16 -6.13 8.78
N ASN A 187 -7.30 -5.34 9.42
CA ASN A 187 -7.09 -5.35 10.86
C ASN A 187 -7.31 -3.94 11.45
N PRO A 188 -8.54 -3.41 11.40
CA PRO A 188 -8.83 -2.09 11.94
C PRO A 188 -8.54 -2.05 13.45
N GLY A 189 -7.59 -1.20 13.86
CA GLY A 189 -7.16 -1.05 15.26
C GLY A 189 -5.85 -1.74 15.62
N VAL A 190 -5.25 -2.52 14.72
CA VAL A 190 -3.90 -3.08 14.92
C VAL A 190 -2.83 -2.06 14.55
N ILE A 191 -1.78 -1.97 15.38
CA ILE A 191 -0.58 -1.19 15.09
C ILE A 191 0.25 -1.99 14.08
N ALA A 192 0.22 -1.60 12.81
CA ALA A 192 1.15 -2.14 11.81
C ALA A 192 2.53 -1.54 12.05
N HIS A 193 3.54 -2.39 12.24
CA HIS A 193 4.94 -2.02 12.12
C HIS A 193 5.41 -2.46 10.72
N GLU A 194 6.11 -1.58 10.00
CA GLU A 194 6.84 -2.01 8.80
C GLU A 194 7.94 -2.96 9.27
N GLU A 195 7.84 -4.25 8.93
CA GLU A 195 8.95 -5.19 9.05
C GLU A 195 9.92 -4.93 7.88
N GLU A 196 11.20 -4.72 8.21
CA GLU A 196 12.32 -4.48 7.27
C GLU A 196 12.64 -5.69 6.38
#